data_AF-A0AAP2MKU6-F1
#
_entry.id   AF-A0AAP2MKU6-F1
#
_cell.length_a   1.000
_cell.length_b   1.000
_cell.length_c   1.000
_cell.angle_alpha   90.00
_cell.angle_beta   90.00
_cell.angle_gamma   90.00
#
_symmetry.space_group_name_H-M   'P 1'
#
loop_
_entity.id
_entity.type
_entity.pdbx_description
1 polymer ?
#
loop_
_entity_poly.entity_id
_entity_poly.type
_entity_poly.pdbx_seq_one_letter_code
_entity_poly.pdbx_strand_id
1 'polypeptide(L)'
;MKGPRPKSSTEYVREFRERMRREGFVKKDVWILPEHAQELAAIERQLRQPGGAQARADDGRAVAWTVRSLHAALSETRPVLSGHIALELLEGVEPSLHLAMREHGDLPVFIAVSGEQIVVESLMWPLSDVRDTAAFNAHVLRTHKVLPLSNMAIEVIGGVACYIMFGSLDTRSSLANIVFEIETLAENVLNAAEAYAPFLRDDVLGDGILVEGAA
;
A
#
# COMPACT_ATOMS: atom_id res chain seq x y z
N MET A 1 -38.87 -5.60 11.07
CA MET A 1 -38.48 -6.60 10.05
C MET A 1 -37.00 -6.37 9.73
N LYS A 2 -36.12 -7.36 9.89
CA LYS A 2 -34.71 -7.22 9.49
C LYS A 2 -34.65 -7.35 7.96
N GLY A 3 -34.04 -6.37 7.28
CA GLY A 3 -33.83 -6.43 5.83
C GLY A 3 -32.96 -7.62 5.42
N PRO A 4 -32.99 -8.01 4.13
CA PRO A 4 -32.20 -9.14 3.65
C PRO A 4 -30.70 -8.92 3.90
N ARG A 5 -30.01 -9.96 4.36
CA ARG A 5 -28.56 -9.93 4.61
C ARG A 5 -27.84 -9.67 3.28
N PRO A 6 -26.87 -8.73 3.21
CA PRO A 6 -26.08 -8.52 2.01
C PRO A 6 -25.26 -9.77 1.68
N LYS A 7 -25.09 -10.06 0.38
CA LYS A 7 -24.27 -11.18 -0.08
C LYS A 7 -22.85 -11.05 0.42
N SER A 8 -22.30 -12.15 0.91
CA SER A 8 -20.89 -12.28 1.30
C SER A 8 -20.00 -12.41 0.07
N SER A 9 -18.72 -12.04 0.20
CA SER A 9 -17.71 -12.21 -0.86
C SER A 9 -17.62 -13.66 -1.37
N THR A 10 -17.85 -14.65 -0.50
CA THR A 10 -17.84 -16.07 -0.86
C THR A 10 -18.99 -16.43 -1.82
N GLU A 11 -20.16 -15.81 -1.66
CA GLU A 11 -21.29 -16.01 -2.57
C GLU A 11 -21.01 -15.43 -3.95
N TYR A 12 -20.35 -14.26 -4.03
CA TYR A 12 -19.88 -13.69 -5.30
C TYR A 12 -18.84 -14.57 -5.98
N VAL A 13 -17.90 -15.17 -5.22
CA VAL A 13 -16.91 -16.11 -5.77
C VAL A 13 -17.60 -17.35 -6.35
N ARG A 14 -18.63 -17.87 -5.67
CA ARG A 14 -19.41 -19.01 -6.16
C ARG A 14 -20.14 -18.65 -7.45
N GLU A 15 -20.84 -17.52 -7.49
CA GLU A 15 -21.58 -17.06 -8.67
C GLU A 15 -20.64 -16.78 -9.86
N PHE A 16 -19.46 -16.19 -9.59
CA PHE A 16 -18.43 -16.01 -10.61
C PHE A 16 -17.99 -17.34 -11.22
N ARG A 17 -17.70 -18.35 -10.38
CA ARG A 17 -17.31 -19.70 -10.85
C ARG A 17 -18.43 -20.36 -11.65
N GLU A 18 -19.68 -20.22 -11.21
CA GLU A 18 -20.84 -20.74 -11.93
C GLU A 18 -21.03 -20.06 -13.28
N ARG A 19 -20.89 -18.74 -13.34
CA ARG A 19 -20.91 -17.99 -14.60
C ARG A 19 -19.81 -18.44 -15.55
N MET A 20 -18.57 -18.54 -15.07
CA MET A 20 -17.44 -19.00 -15.88
C MET A 20 -17.72 -20.40 -16.47
N ARG A 21 -18.25 -21.32 -15.68
CA ARG A 21 -18.66 -22.65 -16.18
C ARG A 21 -19.80 -22.58 -17.20
N ARG A 22 -20.80 -21.74 -16.98
CA ARG A 22 -21.94 -21.56 -17.90
C ARG A 22 -21.50 -20.97 -19.24
N GLU A 23 -20.49 -20.12 -19.23
CA GLU A 23 -19.85 -19.55 -20.42
C GLU A 23 -18.87 -20.53 -21.10
N GLY A 24 -18.75 -21.76 -20.59
CA GLY A 24 -17.93 -22.82 -21.18
C GLY A 24 -16.46 -22.81 -20.73
N PHE A 25 -16.07 -21.91 -19.83
CA PHE A 25 -14.71 -21.89 -19.30
C PHE A 25 -14.50 -23.04 -18.30
N VAL A 26 -13.36 -23.72 -18.46
CA VAL A 26 -12.93 -24.81 -17.59
C VAL A 26 -11.78 -24.34 -16.72
N LYS A 27 -11.88 -24.55 -15.40
CA LYS A 27 -10.79 -24.25 -14.48
C LYS A 27 -9.60 -25.17 -14.78
N LYS A 28 -8.41 -24.60 -14.90
CA LYS A 28 -7.13 -25.32 -14.95
C LYS A 28 -6.32 -24.95 -13.72
N ASP A 29 -5.76 -25.95 -13.06
CA ASP A 29 -4.80 -25.75 -11.98
C ASP A 29 -3.40 -25.87 -12.57
N VAL A 30 -2.53 -24.92 -12.25
CA VAL A 30 -1.16 -24.83 -12.78
C VAL A 30 -0.16 -24.62 -11.66
N TRP A 31 1.03 -25.19 -11.81
CA TRP A 31 2.16 -25.00 -10.91
C TRP A 31 3.22 -24.23 -11.69
N ILE A 32 3.57 -23.04 -11.20
CA ILE A 32 4.53 -22.14 -11.83
C ILE A 32 5.44 -21.56 -10.74
N LEU A 33 6.62 -21.08 -11.13
CA LEU A 33 7.45 -20.30 -10.22
C LEU A 33 6.76 -18.95 -9.92
N PRO A 34 6.93 -18.39 -8.70
CA PRO A 34 6.29 -17.12 -8.32
C PRO A 34 6.58 -15.97 -9.30
N GLU A 35 7.78 -15.92 -9.86
CA GLU A 35 8.23 -14.93 -10.85
C GLU A 35 7.42 -14.91 -12.16
N HIS A 36 6.69 -15.98 -12.47
CA HIS A 36 5.87 -16.08 -13.70
C HIS A 36 4.37 -15.81 -13.47
N ALA A 37 3.95 -15.46 -12.24
CA ALA A 37 2.54 -15.31 -11.91
C ALA A 37 1.81 -14.27 -12.78
N GLN A 38 2.49 -13.15 -13.04
CA GLN A 38 1.97 -12.05 -13.85
C GLN A 38 1.82 -12.45 -15.33
N GLU A 39 2.80 -13.16 -15.88
CA GLU A 39 2.77 -13.64 -17.27
C GLU A 39 1.62 -14.63 -17.46
N LEU A 40 1.46 -15.58 -16.54
CA LEU A 40 0.33 -16.51 -16.55
C LEU A 40 -1.01 -15.77 -16.50
N ALA A 41 -1.16 -14.76 -15.65
CA ALA A 41 -2.40 -13.99 -15.55
C ALA A 41 -2.73 -13.24 -16.86
N ALA A 42 -1.73 -12.70 -17.54
CA ALA A 42 -1.89 -12.06 -18.84
C ALA A 42 -2.34 -13.07 -19.91
N ILE A 43 -1.70 -14.24 -19.96
CA ILE A 43 -2.06 -15.34 -20.87
C ILE A 43 -3.49 -15.82 -20.59
N GLU A 44 -3.85 -16.07 -19.33
CA GLU A 44 -5.20 -16.49 -18.95
C GLU A 44 -6.27 -15.50 -19.43
N ARG A 45 -6.01 -14.20 -19.31
CA ARG A 45 -6.94 -13.16 -19.77
C ARG A 45 -7.11 -13.20 -21.30
N GLN A 46 -6.03 -13.41 -22.05
CA GLN A 46 -6.08 -13.55 -23.51
C GLN A 46 -6.85 -14.81 -23.93
N LEU A 47 -6.60 -15.94 -23.27
CA LEU A 47 -7.27 -17.21 -23.56
C LEU A 47 -8.78 -17.18 -23.27
N ARG A 48 -9.28 -16.20 -22.52
CA ARG A 48 -10.71 -15.99 -22.29
C ARG A 48 -11.41 -15.26 -23.44
N GLN A 49 -10.68 -14.70 -24.41
CA GLN A 49 -11.27 -14.03 -25.59
C GLN A 49 -11.36 -15.00 -26.79
N PRO A 50 -12.44 -14.93 -27.59
CA PRO A 50 -12.53 -15.72 -28.82
C PRO A 50 -11.47 -15.24 -29.83
N GLY A 51 -10.57 -16.15 -30.25
CA GLY A 51 -9.48 -15.86 -31.20
C GLY A 51 -8.06 -15.82 -30.59
N GLY A 52 -7.84 -16.52 -29.47
CA GLY A 52 -6.70 -16.49 -28.53
C GLY A 52 -5.26 -16.68 -29.04
N ALA A 53 -4.86 -16.02 -30.12
CA ALA A 53 -3.45 -15.84 -30.49
C ALA A 53 -3.18 -14.58 -31.35
N GLN A 54 -4.20 -13.93 -31.92
CA GLN A 54 -3.99 -12.95 -33.00
C GLN A 54 -4.02 -11.46 -32.60
N ALA A 55 -4.27 -11.12 -31.33
CA ALA A 55 -4.29 -9.73 -30.86
C ALA A 55 -2.93 -9.35 -30.26
N ARG A 56 -1.89 -9.30 -31.09
CA ARG A 56 -0.68 -8.52 -30.79
C ARG A 56 -0.68 -7.29 -31.68
N ALA A 57 -1.09 -6.17 -31.11
CA ALA A 57 -0.81 -4.84 -31.62
C ALA A 57 -0.78 -3.86 -30.44
N ASP A 58 0.45 -3.57 -30.03
CA ASP A 58 0.94 -2.23 -29.69
C ASP A 58 0.19 -1.43 -28.62
N ASP A 59 0.67 -1.52 -27.37
CA ASP A 59 0.65 -0.38 -26.45
C ASP A 59 2.07 -0.06 -25.97
N GLY A 60 2.44 1.22 -26.09
CA GLY A 60 3.79 1.72 -25.81
C GLY A 60 4.26 1.35 -24.41
N ARG A 61 5.37 0.60 -24.34
CA ARG A 61 6.00 0.14 -23.11
C ARG A 61 6.40 1.33 -22.22
N ALA A 62 5.54 1.74 -21.31
CA ALA A 62 6.00 2.39 -20.08
C ALA A 62 6.89 1.37 -19.36
N VAL A 63 8.18 1.69 -19.23
CA VAL A 63 9.15 0.83 -18.54
C VAL A 63 8.74 0.81 -17.07
N ALA A 64 8.52 -0.39 -16.52
CA ALA A 64 8.22 -0.56 -15.11
C ALA A 64 9.36 -0.02 -14.24
N TRP A 65 9.02 0.70 -13.17
CA TRP A 65 9.99 1.17 -12.20
C TRP A 65 10.73 0.00 -11.56
N THR A 66 12.03 0.19 -11.36
CA THR A 66 12.86 -0.58 -10.43
C THR A 66 13.24 0.36 -9.29
N VAL A 67 13.67 -0.17 -8.16
CA VAL A 67 14.17 0.66 -7.04
C VAL A 67 15.24 1.65 -7.51
N ARG A 68 16.19 1.19 -8.36
CA ARG A 68 17.28 2.03 -8.88
C ARG A 68 16.82 3.09 -9.87
N SER A 69 15.95 2.72 -10.82
CA SER A 69 15.44 3.71 -11.79
C SER A 69 14.52 4.73 -11.12
N LEU A 70 13.76 4.31 -10.11
CA LEU A 70 12.94 5.21 -9.31
C LEU A 70 13.81 6.14 -8.45
N HIS A 71 14.87 5.63 -7.80
CA HIS A 71 15.84 6.46 -7.07
C HIS A 71 16.43 7.55 -7.97
N ALA A 72 16.91 7.18 -9.16
CA ALA A 72 17.47 8.13 -10.11
C ALA A 72 16.45 9.21 -10.48
N ALA A 73 15.22 8.81 -10.82
CA ALA A 73 14.16 9.74 -11.19
C ALA A 73 13.75 10.65 -10.02
N LEU A 74 13.60 10.12 -8.81
CA LEU A 74 13.26 10.89 -7.61
C LEU A 74 14.35 11.90 -7.25
N SER A 75 15.63 11.56 -7.45
CA SER A 75 16.76 12.46 -7.17
C SER A 75 16.75 13.75 -8.00
N GLU A 76 16.07 13.74 -9.14
CA GLU A 76 15.92 14.90 -10.04
C GLU A 76 14.65 15.72 -9.75
N THR A 77 13.82 15.29 -8.80
CA THR A 77 12.58 16.00 -8.45
C THR A 77 12.86 17.24 -7.61
N ARG A 78 11.98 18.25 -7.72
CA ARG A 78 12.10 19.49 -6.95
C ARG A 78 12.18 19.26 -5.44
N PRO A 79 11.32 18.44 -4.79
CA PRO A 79 11.39 18.22 -3.35
C PRO A 79 12.75 17.71 -2.87
N VAL A 80 13.40 16.82 -3.63
CA VAL A 80 14.74 16.30 -3.30
C VAL A 80 15.82 17.35 -3.56
N LEU A 81 15.82 17.99 -4.74
CA LEU A 81 16.83 19.00 -5.10
C LEU A 81 16.82 20.23 -4.20
N SER A 82 15.65 20.59 -3.66
CA SER A 82 15.50 21.71 -2.73
C SER A 82 15.71 21.31 -1.26
N GLY A 83 15.96 20.04 -0.98
CA GLY A 83 16.26 19.53 0.35
C GLY A 83 15.04 19.30 1.26
N HIS A 84 13.81 19.39 0.75
CA HIS A 84 12.59 19.05 1.51
C HIS A 84 12.45 17.53 1.74
N ILE A 85 13.06 16.73 0.87
CA ILE A 85 13.16 15.28 1.00
C ILE A 85 14.63 14.89 0.92
N ALA A 86 15.15 14.23 1.96
CA ALA A 86 16.43 13.53 1.85
C ALA A 86 16.17 12.12 1.33
N LEU A 87 16.85 11.72 0.26
CA LEU A 87 16.66 10.43 -0.41
C LEU A 87 17.93 9.57 -0.29
N GLU A 88 17.77 8.34 0.16
CA GLU A 88 18.83 7.35 0.30
C GLU A 88 18.41 6.00 -0.32
N LEU A 89 19.32 5.37 -1.05
CA LEU A 89 19.15 4.00 -1.54
C LEU A 89 19.71 3.03 -0.50
N LEU A 90 18.85 2.18 0.06
CA LEU A 90 19.26 1.10 0.96
C LEU A 90 19.59 -0.14 0.11
N GLU A 91 20.88 -0.48 0.10
CA GLU A 91 21.40 -1.66 -0.59
C GLU A 91 21.27 -2.90 0.28
N GLY A 92 20.97 -4.05 -0.32
CA GLY A 92 20.80 -5.31 0.41
C GLY A 92 20.27 -6.43 -0.46
N VAL A 93 19.83 -7.52 0.18
CA VAL A 93 19.15 -8.64 -0.50
C VAL A 93 17.84 -8.17 -1.13
N GLU A 94 17.12 -7.28 -0.43
CA GLU A 94 15.92 -6.60 -0.91
C GLU A 94 16.19 -5.08 -0.88
N PRO A 95 16.54 -4.47 -2.03
CA PRO A 95 16.82 -3.04 -2.07
C PRO A 95 15.55 -2.21 -1.86
N SER A 96 15.68 -1.08 -1.18
CA SER A 96 14.57 -0.14 -0.93
C SER A 96 15.06 1.30 -0.91
N LEU A 97 14.14 2.25 -0.98
CA LEU A 97 14.45 3.67 -0.79
C LEU A 97 14.04 4.10 0.60
N HIS A 98 14.87 4.90 1.23
CA HIS A 98 14.57 5.62 2.46
C HIS A 98 14.48 7.11 2.15
N LEU A 99 13.40 7.72 2.59
CA LEU A 99 13.10 9.13 2.42
C LEU A 99 12.91 9.74 3.81
N ALA A 100 13.62 10.82 4.11
CA ALA A 100 13.32 11.64 5.28
C ALA A 100 12.58 12.91 4.84
N MET A 101 11.31 13.00 5.22
CA MET A 101 10.42 14.10 4.88
C MET A 101 10.68 15.29 5.83
N ARG A 102 11.56 16.23 5.44
CA ARG A 102 12.08 17.30 6.31
C ARG A 102 10.98 18.20 6.86
N GLU A 103 10.01 18.55 6.01
CA GLU A 103 8.87 19.40 6.40
C GLU A 103 7.90 18.71 7.36
N HIS A 104 8.03 17.39 7.52
CA HIS A 104 7.17 16.54 8.33
C HIS A 104 7.92 16.04 9.57
N GLY A 105 8.90 16.81 10.06
CA GLY A 105 9.69 16.46 11.25
C GLY A 105 10.67 15.31 11.02
N ASP A 106 11.29 15.27 9.82
CA ASP A 106 12.18 14.17 9.39
C ASP A 106 11.48 12.79 9.36
N LEU A 107 10.16 12.76 9.10
CA LEU A 107 9.38 11.52 9.04
C LEU A 107 10.02 10.52 8.06
N PRO A 108 10.35 9.29 8.51
CA PRO A 108 10.89 8.27 7.63
C PRO A 108 9.79 7.62 6.78
N VAL A 109 9.99 7.62 5.47
CA VAL A 109 9.17 6.93 4.47
C VAL A 109 10.04 5.93 3.72
N PHE A 110 9.53 4.72 3.52
CA PHE A 110 10.20 3.65 2.80
C PHE A 110 9.47 3.34 1.51
N ILE A 111 10.23 3.06 0.45
CA ILE A 111 9.68 2.61 -0.83
C ILE A 111 10.30 1.28 -1.21
N ALA A 112 9.44 0.29 -1.40
CA ALA A 112 9.81 -1.01 -1.94
C ALA A 112 9.16 -1.21 -3.32
N VAL A 113 9.87 -1.88 -4.22
CA VAL A 113 9.35 -2.25 -5.54
C VAL A 113 9.41 -3.77 -5.67
N SER A 114 8.26 -4.40 -5.87
CA SER A 114 8.14 -5.85 -5.99
C SER A 114 7.13 -6.23 -7.07
N GLY A 115 7.60 -6.94 -8.10
CA GLY A 115 6.77 -7.33 -9.25
C GLY A 115 6.18 -6.10 -9.96
N GLU A 116 4.85 -6.00 -9.97
CA GLU A 116 4.13 -4.86 -10.56
C GLU A 116 3.78 -3.76 -9.56
N GLN A 117 4.17 -3.89 -8.29
CA GLN A 117 3.75 -3.00 -7.21
C GLN A 117 4.91 -2.16 -6.68
N ILE A 118 4.62 -0.89 -6.46
CA ILE A 118 5.39 0.02 -5.61
C ILE A 118 4.61 0.15 -4.30
N VAL A 119 5.26 -0.11 -3.18
CA VAL A 119 4.71 0.15 -1.84
C VAL A 119 5.45 1.33 -1.25
N VAL A 120 4.70 2.32 -0.77
CA VAL A 120 5.22 3.47 -0.05
C VAL A 120 4.67 3.39 1.36
N GLU A 121 5.52 3.37 2.38
CA GLU A 121 5.09 3.10 3.75
C GLU A 121 5.85 3.91 4.79
N SER A 122 5.24 4.07 5.96
CA SER A 122 5.87 4.68 7.13
C SER A 122 5.43 3.94 8.39
N LEU A 123 6.36 3.85 9.34
CA LEU A 123 6.11 3.27 10.65
C LEU A 123 5.24 4.22 11.48
N MET A 124 4.20 3.70 12.12
CA MET A 124 3.40 4.45 13.10
C MET A 124 3.95 4.19 14.51
N TRP A 125 3.55 3.09 15.12
CA TRP A 125 3.96 2.71 16.48
C TRP A 125 3.80 1.20 16.72
N PRO A 126 4.53 0.63 17.70
CA PRO A 126 4.32 -0.72 18.18
C PRO A 126 2.89 -1.02 18.63
N LEU A 127 2.45 -2.27 18.49
CA LEU A 127 1.17 -2.73 19.04
C LEU A 127 1.09 -2.58 20.57
N SER A 128 2.23 -2.67 21.25
CA SER A 128 2.34 -2.49 22.71
C SER A 128 1.93 -1.10 23.18
N ASP A 129 1.94 -0.12 22.28
CA ASP A 129 1.75 1.29 22.59
C ASP A 129 0.27 1.69 22.53
N VAL A 130 -0.61 0.76 22.13
CA VAL A 130 -2.06 0.92 22.05
C VAL A 130 -2.72 0.33 23.30
N ARG A 131 -3.61 1.10 23.95
CA ARG A 131 -4.30 0.72 25.19
C ARG A 131 -5.21 -0.50 25.01
N ASP A 132 -5.98 -0.52 23.92
CA ASP A 132 -6.87 -1.62 23.51
C ASP A 132 -6.77 -1.80 21.99
N THR A 133 -5.94 -2.77 21.59
CA THR A 133 -5.68 -3.08 20.17
C THR A 133 -6.94 -3.54 19.44
N ALA A 134 -7.87 -4.23 20.10
CA ALA A 134 -9.09 -4.71 19.47
C ALA A 134 -10.05 -3.54 19.16
N ALA A 135 -10.22 -2.63 20.12
CA ALA A 135 -11.02 -1.43 19.93
C ALA A 135 -10.41 -0.51 18.87
N PHE A 136 -9.09 -0.31 18.91
CA PHE A 136 -8.38 0.49 17.92
C PHE A 136 -8.48 -0.09 16.51
N ASN A 137 -8.20 -1.39 16.32
CA ASN A 137 -8.34 -2.05 15.02
C ASN A 137 -9.76 -1.91 14.45
N ALA A 138 -10.77 -2.07 15.31
CA ALA A 138 -12.15 -1.89 14.90
C ALA A 138 -12.48 -0.42 14.56
N HIS A 139 -11.82 0.55 15.18
CA HIS A 139 -11.96 1.97 14.85
C HIS A 139 -11.33 2.26 13.48
N VAL A 140 -10.07 1.88 13.29
CA VAL A 140 -9.33 2.02 12.02
C VAL A 140 -10.13 1.47 10.85
N LEU A 141 -10.67 0.25 10.97
CA LEU A 141 -11.48 -0.36 9.91
C LEU A 141 -12.79 0.40 9.60
N ARG A 142 -13.34 1.14 10.57
CA ARG A 142 -14.54 1.96 10.37
C ARG A 142 -14.21 3.34 9.80
N THR A 143 -13.05 3.87 10.12
CA THR A 143 -12.62 5.21 9.71
C THR A 143 -11.70 5.22 8.50
N HIS A 144 -11.31 4.07 7.95
CA HIS A 144 -10.36 3.98 6.84
C HIS A 144 -10.73 4.87 5.64
N LYS A 145 -12.01 5.11 5.37
CA LYS A 145 -12.46 6.01 4.28
C LYS A 145 -12.18 7.50 4.52
N VAL A 146 -11.78 7.87 5.74
CA VAL A 146 -11.49 9.25 6.14
C VAL A 146 -10.04 9.63 5.85
N LEU A 147 -9.14 8.64 5.72
CA LEU A 147 -7.74 8.81 5.31
C LEU A 147 -7.61 8.45 3.83
N PRO A 148 -7.66 9.43 2.91
CA PRO A 148 -7.64 9.15 1.48
C PRO A 148 -6.29 8.57 1.07
N LEU A 149 -6.29 7.56 0.19
CA LEU A 149 -5.06 7.03 -0.43
C LEU A 149 -4.03 6.46 0.55
N SER A 150 -4.45 6.08 1.76
CA SER A 150 -3.58 5.43 2.72
C SER A 150 -4.32 4.33 3.48
N ASN A 151 -3.63 3.22 3.67
CA ASN A 151 -4.10 2.06 4.41
C ASN A 151 -3.27 1.91 5.68
N MET A 152 -3.79 1.22 6.68
CA MET A 152 -2.98 0.75 7.80
C MET A 152 -2.93 -0.77 7.84
N ALA A 153 -1.76 -1.29 8.18
CA ALA A 153 -1.50 -2.70 8.40
C ALA A 153 -0.70 -2.92 9.67
N ILE A 154 -0.51 -4.19 10.01
CA ILE A 154 0.37 -4.63 11.09
C ILE A 154 1.48 -5.45 10.46
N GLU A 155 2.72 -5.05 10.68
CA GLU A 155 3.91 -5.73 10.21
C GLU A 155 4.88 -6.03 11.35
N VAL A 156 5.76 -7.00 11.15
CA VAL A 156 6.77 -7.37 12.14
C VAL A 156 8.12 -6.81 11.70
N ILE A 157 8.57 -5.76 12.36
CA ILE A 157 9.83 -5.06 12.07
C ILE A 157 10.79 -5.35 13.21
N GLY A 158 11.91 -6.01 12.90
CA GLY A 158 12.91 -6.37 13.91
C GLY A 158 12.36 -7.26 15.05
N GLY A 159 11.32 -8.06 14.77
CA GLY A 159 10.65 -8.90 15.77
C GLY A 159 9.57 -8.19 16.60
N VAL A 160 9.34 -6.90 16.35
CA VAL A 160 8.28 -6.10 17.01
C VAL A 160 7.11 -5.95 16.06
N ALA A 161 5.90 -6.29 16.52
CA ALA A 161 4.70 -6.03 15.75
C ALA A 161 4.34 -4.54 15.84
N CYS A 162 4.29 -3.87 14.69
CA CYS A 162 4.05 -2.44 14.58
C CYS A 162 2.89 -2.15 13.64
N TYR A 163 2.14 -1.09 13.94
CA TYR A 163 1.28 -0.46 12.96
C TYR A 163 2.13 0.29 11.95
N ILE A 164 1.83 0.08 10.68
CA ILE A 164 2.38 0.85 9.57
C ILE A 164 1.24 1.51 8.81
N MET A 165 1.53 2.63 8.18
CA MET A 165 0.64 3.24 7.20
C MET A 165 1.30 3.17 5.83
N PHE A 166 0.55 2.76 4.82
CA PHE A 166 1.08 2.52 3.48
C PHE A 166 0.10 2.83 2.37
N GLY A 167 0.67 3.23 1.24
CA GLY A 167 0.05 3.38 -0.06
C GLY A 167 0.65 2.39 -1.05
N SER A 168 -0.04 2.13 -2.15
CA SER A 168 0.50 1.24 -3.18
C SER A 168 0.11 1.67 -4.58
N LEU A 169 1.08 1.66 -5.49
CA LEU A 169 0.92 2.03 -6.88
C LEU A 169 1.35 0.92 -7.83
N ASP A 170 0.87 0.98 -9.06
CA ASP A 170 1.44 0.19 -10.17
C ASP A 170 2.85 0.69 -10.51
N THR A 171 3.77 -0.21 -10.84
CA THR A 171 5.15 0.10 -11.27
C THR A 171 5.23 0.89 -12.57
N ARG A 172 4.13 1.04 -13.31
CA ARG A 172 4.04 1.89 -14.51
C ARG A 172 3.42 3.26 -14.20
N SER A 173 3.15 3.55 -12.91
CA SER A 173 2.69 4.86 -12.46
C SER A 173 3.65 5.97 -12.90
N SER A 174 3.09 7.13 -13.23
CA SER A 174 3.93 8.30 -13.54
C SER A 174 4.74 8.70 -12.29
N LEU A 175 5.92 9.28 -12.51
CA LEU A 175 6.72 9.82 -11.40
C LEU A 175 5.92 10.83 -10.57
N ALA A 176 5.09 11.66 -11.22
CA ALA A 176 4.22 12.62 -10.54
C ALA A 176 3.21 11.94 -9.60
N ASN A 177 2.61 10.82 -10.00
CA ASN A 177 1.70 10.06 -9.13
C ASN A 177 2.45 9.45 -7.95
N ILE A 178 3.68 8.98 -8.15
CA ILE A 178 4.50 8.42 -7.06
C ILE A 178 4.88 9.51 -6.06
N VAL A 179 5.31 10.68 -6.52
CA VAL A 179 5.60 11.83 -5.65
C VAL A 179 4.36 12.24 -4.87
N PHE A 180 3.21 12.34 -5.55
CA PHE A 180 1.94 12.66 -4.91
C PHE A 180 1.55 11.64 -3.82
N GLU A 181 1.77 10.34 -4.05
CA GLU A 181 1.52 9.32 -3.04
C GLU A 181 2.45 9.47 -1.82
N ILE A 182 3.73 9.76 -2.03
CA ILE A 182 4.71 9.98 -0.94
C ILE A 182 4.29 11.15 -0.06
N GLU A 183 3.94 12.28 -0.67
CA GLU A 183 3.50 13.48 0.04
C GLU A 183 2.17 13.24 0.77
N THR A 184 1.19 12.63 0.09
CA THR A 184 -0.12 12.29 0.68
C THR A 184 0.04 11.33 1.86
N LEU A 185 0.91 10.33 1.74
CA LEU A 185 1.20 9.40 2.82
C LEU A 185 1.78 10.15 4.03
N ALA A 186 2.76 11.02 3.81
CA ALA A 186 3.38 11.78 4.89
C ALA A 186 2.37 12.65 5.64
N GLU A 187 1.53 13.40 4.93
CA GLU A 187 0.44 14.19 5.53
C GLU A 187 -0.53 13.32 6.33
N ASN A 188 -0.94 12.19 5.75
CA ASN A 188 -1.86 11.26 6.41
C ASN A 188 -1.24 10.65 7.67
N VAL A 189 0.08 10.46 7.74
CA VAL A 189 0.74 9.86 8.92
C VAL A 189 0.57 10.80 10.10
N LEU A 190 0.82 12.10 9.91
CA LEU A 190 0.65 13.10 10.96
C LEU A 190 -0.82 13.22 11.37
N ASN A 191 -1.71 13.35 10.38
CA ASN A 191 -3.15 13.43 10.64
C ASN A 191 -3.67 12.21 11.41
N ALA A 192 -3.22 11.01 11.04
CA ALA A 192 -3.59 9.77 11.71
C ALA A 192 -2.98 9.68 13.11
N ALA A 193 -1.73 10.11 13.31
CA ALA A 193 -1.09 10.14 14.61
C ALA A 193 -1.85 11.04 15.59
N GLU A 194 -2.26 12.23 15.17
CA GLU A 194 -3.08 13.13 15.97
C GLU A 194 -4.47 12.56 16.24
N ALA A 195 -5.15 12.05 15.21
CA ALA A 195 -6.50 11.51 15.34
C ALA A 195 -6.57 10.27 16.24
N TYR A 196 -5.50 9.47 16.28
CA TYR A 196 -5.44 8.22 17.02
C TYR A 196 -4.70 8.31 18.34
N ALA A 197 -4.11 9.46 18.68
CA ALA A 197 -3.48 9.71 19.98
C ALA A 197 -4.34 9.26 21.19
N PRO A 198 -5.68 9.45 21.23
CA PRO A 198 -6.50 8.98 22.35
C PRO A 198 -6.51 7.45 22.57
N PHE A 199 -6.08 6.66 21.60
CA PHE A 199 -5.95 5.20 21.70
C PHE A 199 -4.57 4.76 22.22
N LEU A 200 -3.59 5.66 22.25
CA LEU A 200 -2.22 5.38 22.67
C LEU A 200 -2.07 5.50 24.17
N ARG A 201 -1.12 4.76 24.73
CA ARG A 201 -0.80 4.82 26.17
C ARG A 201 -0.16 6.17 26.51
N ASP A 202 -0.38 6.64 27.74
CA ASP A 202 0.07 7.96 28.19
C ASP A 202 1.60 8.10 28.22
N ASP A 203 2.32 6.98 28.42
CA ASP A 203 3.77 6.93 28.44
C ASP A 203 4.42 7.05 27.05
N VAL A 204 3.62 6.98 25.99
CA VAL A 204 4.07 7.09 24.58
C VAL A 204 3.84 8.50 24.04
N LEU A 205 2.82 9.19 24.53
CA LEU A 205 2.57 10.59 24.22
C LEU A 205 3.56 11.44 25.03
N GLY A 206 4.67 11.85 24.43
CA GLY A 206 5.61 12.78 25.08
C GLY A 206 4.90 14.05 25.58
N ASP A 207 5.55 14.82 26.47
CA ASP A 207 5.01 16.00 27.20
C ASP A 207 4.32 17.11 26.35
N GLY A 208 4.26 16.99 25.02
CA GLY A 208 3.65 17.95 24.10
C GLY A 208 2.24 17.64 23.61
N ILE A 209 1.67 16.45 23.89
CA ILE A 209 0.28 16.11 23.50
C ILE A 209 -0.59 16.02 24.76
N LEU A 210 -0.65 17.11 25.52
CA LEU A 210 -1.74 17.29 26.48
C LEU A 210 -2.99 17.65 25.69
N VAL A 211 -3.87 16.67 25.53
CA VAL A 211 -5.23 16.86 25.04
C VAL A 211 -5.96 17.75 26.05
N GLU A 212 -6.01 19.06 25.82
CA GLU A 212 -7.00 19.91 26.47
C GLU A 212 -8.38 19.50 25.96
N GLY A 213 -9.21 18.97 26.86
CA GLY A 213 -10.66 18.98 26.69
C GLY A 213 -11.35 17.63 26.83
N ALA A 214 -11.61 17.23 28.06
CA ALA A 214 -12.84 16.51 28.41
C ALA A 214 -13.21 16.83 29.86
N ALA A 215 -13.95 17.93 30.03
CA ALA A 215 -14.80 18.20 31.18
C ALA A 215 -16.26 18.18 30.72
#